data_AF-A0A256XE34-F1
#
_entry.id   AF-A0A256XE34-F1
#
_cell.length_a   1.000
_cell.length_b   1.000
_cell.length_c   1.000
_cell.angle_alpha   90.00
_cell.angle_beta   90.00
_cell.angle_gamma   90.00
#
_symmetry.space_group_name_H-M   'P 1'
#
loop_
_entity.id
_entity.type
_entity.pdbx_description
1 polymer ?
#
loop_
_entity_poly.entity_id
_entity_poly.type
_entity_poly.pdbx_seq_one_letter_code
_entity_poly.pdbx_strand_id
1 'polypeptide(L)'
;MSEGERTIILRGRESIGEEELERGAARSVITEEEGRKVLKIRWTTGKTSAGRLFGKYGREGRPDFFRLLFGAITGSLRENLGDDKGLEEFNRIRDSKNFKDSVQKIFDEMKRWFFDDVVPKHKLEPGDIFVITTELTLDLESGELFWNKDKTEVVYWVRSDRVFEKCKELGVSVEVEEVERMREKIESLSKELESLKSKYEQLVKEKKDIEHERDTLKIEVDTLKLENERLRGENEELKRQIEEFKRKLEELRRIIS
;
A
#
# COMPACT_ATOMS: atom_id res chain seq x y z
N MET A 1 19.97 11.07 9.47
CA MET A 1 21.07 10.30 8.85
C MET A 1 20.52 8.95 8.48
N SER A 2 20.76 8.56 7.24
CA SER A 2 20.18 7.43 6.51
C SER A 2 20.75 6.08 6.97
N GLU A 3 19.88 5.10 7.17
CA GLU A 3 20.28 3.68 7.09
C GLU A 3 19.42 3.04 6.01
N GLY A 4 20.03 2.91 4.83
CA GLY A 4 19.41 2.37 3.64
C GLY A 4 19.16 0.87 3.77
N GLU A 5 18.04 0.44 3.19
CA GLU A 5 17.74 -0.96 2.91
C GLU A 5 18.95 -1.59 2.19
N ARG A 6 19.67 -2.49 2.86
CA ARG A 6 20.79 -3.20 2.24
C ARG A 6 20.24 -4.36 1.41
N THR A 7 20.22 -4.14 0.10
CA THR A 7 19.92 -5.16 -0.90
C THR A 7 21.07 -6.17 -0.98
N ILE A 8 20.79 -7.44 -0.69
CA ILE A 8 21.74 -8.53 -1.01
C ILE A 8 21.61 -8.84 -2.51
N ILE A 9 22.48 -8.24 -3.32
CA ILE A 9 22.58 -8.53 -4.76
C ILE A 9 23.51 -9.72 -4.95
N LEU A 10 22.96 -10.89 -5.29
CA LEU A 10 23.75 -12.03 -5.78
C LEU A 10 24.25 -11.68 -7.20
N ARG A 11 25.48 -11.17 -7.28
CA ARG A 11 26.09 -10.70 -8.54
C ARG A 11 26.49 -11.85 -9.45
N GLY A 12 25.97 -11.84 -10.68
CA GLY A 12 26.49 -12.60 -11.82
C GLY A 12 26.19 -11.88 -13.14
N ARG A 13 27.26 -11.50 -13.87
CA ARG A 13 27.36 -10.97 -15.26
C ARG A 13 26.51 -9.74 -15.64
N GLU A 14 27.22 -8.65 -15.99
CA GLU A 14 26.70 -7.34 -16.45
C GLU A 14 25.56 -6.77 -15.59
N SER A 15 25.94 -6.17 -14.46
CA SER A 15 24.98 -5.64 -13.48
C SER A 15 24.05 -4.59 -14.11
N ILE A 16 22.79 -4.96 -14.31
CA ILE A 16 21.66 -4.03 -14.44
C ILE A 16 21.77 -3.04 -13.27
N GLY A 17 21.71 -1.74 -13.56
CA GLY A 17 21.87 -0.72 -12.52
C GLY A 17 20.76 -0.83 -11.47
N GLU A 18 21.06 -0.58 -10.19
CA GLU A 18 20.04 -0.61 -9.12
C GLU A 18 18.83 0.26 -9.46
N GLU A 19 19.05 1.44 -10.06
CA GLU A 19 17.97 2.33 -10.50
C GLU A 19 17.09 1.71 -11.61
N GLU A 20 17.69 0.93 -12.52
CA GLU A 20 16.95 0.24 -13.59
C GLU A 20 16.07 -0.88 -13.02
N LEU A 21 16.52 -1.56 -11.96
CA LEU A 21 15.70 -2.54 -11.24
C LEU A 21 14.58 -1.89 -10.43
N GLU A 22 14.84 -0.74 -9.80
CA GLU A 22 13.84 0.01 -9.03
C GLU A 22 12.72 0.55 -9.91
N ARG A 23 13.08 1.28 -10.98
CA ARG A 23 12.12 2.06 -11.78
C ARG A 23 11.67 1.37 -13.06
N GLY A 24 12.38 0.34 -13.48
CA GLY A 24 12.25 -0.23 -14.81
C GLY A 24 13.04 0.58 -15.84
N ALA A 25 13.44 -0.08 -16.91
CA ALA A 25 14.23 0.52 -17.98
C ALA A 25 13.93 -0.16 -19.31
N ALA A 26 14.13 0.55 -20.41
CA ALA A 26 14.14 -0.01 -21.74
C ALA A 26 15.37 0.52 -22.47
N ARG A 27 16.16 -0.39 -23.07
CA ARG A 27 17.24 -0.04 -23.98
C ARG A 27 16.91 -0.62 -25.34
N SER A 28 17.16 0.12 -26.40
CA SER A 28 16.73 -0.33 -27.72
C SER A 28 17.75 -0.01 -28.82
N VAL A 29 17.73 -0.84 -29.86
CA VAL A 29 18.52 -0.62 -31.06
C VAL A 29 17.75 -1.08 -32.28
N ILE A 30 17.78 -0.28 -33.35
CA ILE A 30 17.27 -0.71 -34.65
C ILE A 30 18.33 -1.57 -35.33
N THR A 31 17.92 -2.71 -35.88
CA THR A 31 18.77 -3.62 -36.64
C THR A 31 18.03 -4.05 -37.90
N GLU A 32 18.77 -4.49 -38.92
CA GLU A 32 18.20 -5.10 -40.12
C GLU A 32 18.39 -6.62 -40.04
N GLU A 33 17.29 -7.37 -40.01
CA GLU A 33 17.27 -8.83 -39.99
C GLU A 33 16.49 -9.34 -41.19
N GLU A 34 17.10 -10.21 -41.99
CA GLU A 34 16.47 -10.80 -43.19
C GLU A 34 15.89 -9.77 -44.17
N GLY A 35 16.48 -8.57 -44.23
CA GLY A 35 16.03 -7.45 -45.08
C GLY A 35 14.86 -6.64 -44.51
N ARG A 36 14.46 -6.88 -43.26
CA ARG A 36 13.43 -6.11 -42.54
C ARG A 36 14.04 -5.29 -41.42
N LYS A 37 13.51 -4.08 -41.22
CA LYS A 37 13.90 -3.23 -40.08
C LYS A 37 13.18 -3.68 -38.81
N VAL A 38 13.94 -4.12 -37.83
CA VAL A 38 13.45 -4.56 -36.53
C VAL A 38 14.00 -3.68 -35.41
N LEU A 39 13.17 -3.40 -34.41
CA LEU A 39 13.57 -2.73 -33.19
C LEU A 39 13.74 -3.77 -32.08
N LYS A 40 14.98 -4.00 -31.65
CA LYS A 40 15.28 -4.85 -30.50
C LYS A 40 15.20 -4.03 -29.22
N ILE A 41 14.42 -4.48 -28.26
CA ILE A 41 14.15 -3.80 -27.00
C ILE A 41 14.53 -4.74 -25.86
N ARG A 42 15.56 -4.38 -25.10
CA ARG A 42 15.79 -4.96 -23.78
C ARG A 42 14.92 -4.22 -22.78
N TRP A 43 13.91 -4.91 -22.26
CA TRP A 43 12.91 -4.35 -21.36
C TRP A 43 13.03 -4.95 -19.95
N THR A 44 13.08 -4.07 -18.96
CA THR A 44 13.07 -4.38 -17.53
C THR A 44 11.81 -3.79 -16.90
N THR A 45 10.99 -4.62 -16.24
CA THR A 45 9.67 -4.19 -15.72
C THR A 45 9.76 -3.17 -14.58
N GLY A 46 10.88 -3.12 -13.87
CA GLY A 46 10.98 -2.50 -12.55
C GLY A 46 10.36 -3.38 -11.47
N LYS A 47 10.61 -3.03 -10.20
CA LYS A 47 10.09 -3.78 -9.04
C LYS A 47 8.57 -3.84 -9.09
N THR A 48 8.03 -5.05 -9.11
CA THR A 48 6.60 -5.29 -9.19
C THR A 48 6.23 -6.57 -8.46
N SER A 49 4.93 -6.89 -8.42
CA SER A 49 4.42 -8.16 -7.91
C SER A 49 3.51 -8.81 -8.94
N ALA A 50 3.25 -10.11 -8.79
CA ALA A 50 2.47 -10.87 -9.75
C ALA A 50 1.04 -10.31 -9.90
N GLY A 51 0.46 -9.88 -8.79
CA GLY A 51 -0.86 -9.26 -8.76
C GLY A 51 -0.92 -7.92 -9.49
N ARG A 52 0.18 -7.16 -9.52
CA ARG A 52 0.27 -5.87 -10.24
C ARG A 52 0.57 -6.08 -11.72
N LEU A 53 1.60 -6.88 -12.03
CA LEU A 53 2.08 -7.05 -13.40
C LEU A 53 1.05 -7.78 -14.27
N PHE A 54 0.49 -8.89 -13.77
CA PHE A 54 -0.39 -9.78 -14.55
C PHE A 54 -1.86 -9.75 -14.10
N GLY A 55 -2.15 -9.09 -12.98
CA GLY A 55 -3.46 -9.14 -12.30
C GLY A 55 -4.18 -7.80 -12.22
N LYS A 56 -5.21 -7.77 -11.38
CA LYS A 56 -6.09 -6.61 -11.18
C LYS A 56 -5.57 -5.55 -10.22
N TYR A 57 -4.37 -5.74 -9.64
CA TYR A 57 -3.80 -4.79 -8.67
C TYR A 57 -2.89 -3.75 -9.34
N GLY A 58 -2.77 -3.75 -10.66
CA GLY A 58 -2.12 -2.66 -11.39
C GLY A 58 -3.01 -1.41 -11.47
N ARG A 59 -2.54 -0.38 -12.19
CA ARG A 59 -3.28 0.88 -12.30
C ARG A 59 -4.66 0.66 -12.92
N GLU A 60 -5.66 1.34 -12.36
CA GLU A 60 -7.05 1.31 -12.85
C GLU A 60 -7.68 -0.10 -12.86
N GLY A 61 -7.17 -1.01 -12.02
CA GLY A 61 -7.67 -2.38 -11.94
C GLY A 61 -7.22 -3.29 -13.08
N ARG A 62 -6.22 -2.87 -13.87
CA ARG A 62 -5.71 -3.60 -15.03
C ARG A 62 -4.27 -4.07 -14.81
N PRO A 63 -3.81 -5.09 -15.55
CA PRO A 63 -2.42 -5.52 -15.51
C PRO A 63 -1.47 -4.37 -15.90
N ASP A 64 -0.47 -4.08 -15.06
CA ASP A 64 0.54 -3.06 -15.34
C ASP A 64 1.39 -3.42 -16.57
N PHE A 65 1.43 -4.70 -16.97
CA PHE A 65 2.17 -5.20 -18.13
C PHE A 65 1.99 -4.35 -19.38
N PHE A 66 0.75 -4.12 -19.82
CA PHE A 66 0.47 -3.41 -21.08
C PHE A 66 0.96 -1.96 -21.03
N ARG A 67 0.71 -1.28 -19.92
CA ARG A 67 1.15 0.11 -19.71
C ARG A 67 2.67 0.21 -19.75
N LEU A 68 3.36 -0.70 -19.07
CA LEU A 68 4.82 -0.72 -19.02
C LEU A 68 5.42 -1.06 -20.39
N LEU A 69 4.87 -2.06 -21.07
CA LEU A 69 5.30 -2.46 -22.41
C LEU A 69 5.11 -1.34 -23.43
N PHE A 70 3.94 -0.71 -23.46
CA PHE A 70 3.68 0.41 -24.39
C PHE A 70 4.58 1.60 -24.09
N GLY A 71 4.84 1.89 -22.80
CA GLY A 71 5.83 2.88 -22.41
C GLY A 71 7.23 2.56 -22.93
N ALA A 72 7.69 1.32 -22.78
CA ALA A 72 8.98 0.86 -23.27
C ALA A 72 9.11 0.96 -24.81
N ILE A 73 8.09 0.52 -25.55
CA ILE A 73 8.09 0.58 -27.02
C ILE A 73 8.05 2.02 -27.50
N THR A 74 7.16 2.86 -26.93
CA THR A 74 7.03 4.27 -27.33
C THR A 74 8.33 5.02 -27.04
N GLY A 75 8.93 4.81 -25.87
CA GLY A 75 10.22 5.40 -25.51
C GLY A 75 11.33 4.98 -26.46
N SER A 76 11.40 3.67 -26.78
CA SER A 76 12.39 3.11 -27.71
C SER A 76 12.27 3.68 -29.12
N LEU A 77 11.05 3.82 -29.65
CA LEU A 77 10.80 4.39 -30.97
C LEU A 77 11.20 5.86 -31.03
N ARG A 78 10.87 6.65 -29.99
CA ARG A 78 11.25 8.07 -29.91
C ARG A 78 12.77 8.25 -29.84
N GLU A 79 13.45 7.41 -29.08
CA GLU A 79 14.91 7.45 -28.95
C GLU A 79 15.62 7.17 -30.30
N ASN A 80 15.12 6.21 -31.09
CA ASN A 80 15.78 5.80 -32.34
C ASN A 80 15.33 6.59 -33.57
N LEU A 81 14.08 7.08 -33.62
CA LEU A 81 13.50 7.74 -34.80
C LEU A 81 13.31 9.25 -34.62
N GLY A 82 13.48 9.76 -33.39
CA GLY A 82 13.12 11.12 -32.98
C GLY A 82 11.69 11.20 -32.40
N ASP A 83 11.41 12.22 -31.59
CA ASP A 83 10.17 12.30 -30.80
C ASP A 83 8.89 12.25 -31.64
N ASP A 84 8.78 13.09 -32.66
CA ASP A 84 7.57 13.19 -33.49
C ASP A 84 7.39 11.93 -34.36
N LYS A 85 8.44 11.53 -35.08
CA LYS A 85 8.42 10.34 -35.96
C LYS A 85 8.21 9.04 -35.19
N GLY A 86 8.82 8.91 -34.02
CA GLY A 86 8.63 7.74 -33.16
C GLY A 86 7.21 7.63 -32.62
N LEU A 87 6.55 8.76 -32.32
CA LEU A 87 5.16 8.77 -31.91
C LEU A 87 4.20 8.44 -33.06
N GLU A 88 4.44 8.98 -34.26
CA GLU A 88 3.68 8.64 -35.46
C GLU A 88 3.77 7.14 -35.76
N GLU A 89 4.99 6.59 -35.72
CA GLU A 89 5.23 5.19 -35.99
C GLU A 89 4.59 4.27 -34.94
N PHE A 90 4.67 4.65 -33.65
CA PHE A 90 3.99 3.92 -32.60
C PHE A 90 2.47 3.91 -32.81
N ASN A 91 1.86 5.06 -33.14
CA ASN A 91 0.42 5.14 -33.38
C ASN A 91 -0.01 4.28 -34.58
N ARG A 92 0.81 4.23 -35.64
CA ARG A 92 0.57 3.37 -36.80
C ARG A 92 0.59 1.88 -36.42
N ILE A 93 1.59 1.45 -35.66
CA ILE A 93 1.77 0.05 -35.26
C ILE A 93 0.76 -0.38 -34.19
N ARG A 94 0.51 0.47 -33.18
CA ARG A 94 -0.33 0.19 -32.01
C ARG A 94 -1.72 -0.28 -32.40
N ASP A 95 -2.29 0.30 -33.45
CA ASP A 95 -3.65 0.00 -33.88
C ASP A 95 -3.75 -1.17 -34.87
N SER A 96 -2.61 -1.70 -35.33
CA SER A 96 -2.55 -2.88 -36.18
C SER A 96 -3.02 -4.14 -35.46
N LYS A 97 -3.65 -5.05 -36.22
CA LYS A 97 -4.11 -6.33 -35.70
C LYS A 97 -2.93 -7.21 -35.23
N ASN A 98 -1.86 -7.26 -36.02
CA ASN A 98 -0.67 -8.05 -35.72
C ASN A 98 -0.05 -7.64 -34.38
N PHE A 99 0.05 -6.33 -34.11
CA PHE A 99 0.55 -5.84 -32.84
C PHE A 99 -0.34 -6.24 -31.67
N LYS A 100 -1.66 -6.05 -31.78
CA LYS A 100 -2.61 -6.41 -30.71
C LYS A 100 -2.59 -7.91 -30.41
N ASP A 101 -2.57 -8.75 -31.45
CA ASP A 101 -2.55 -10.20 -31.34
C ASP A 101 -1.22 -10.68 -30.73
N SER A 102 -0.08 -10.15 -31.18
CA SER A 102 1.23 -10.50 -30.64
C SER A 102 1.45 -10.04 -29.21
N VAL A 103 1.02 -8.82 -28.85
CA VAL A 103 1.08 -8.31 -27.47
C VAL A 103 0.26 -9.18 -26.52
N GLN A 104 -0.96 -9.57 -26.92
CA GLN A 104 -1.81 -10.43 -26.09
C GLN A 104 -1.18 -11.83 -25.94
N LYS A 105 -0.65 -12.39 -27.03
CA LYS A 105 0.08 -13.66 -27.00
C LYS A 105 1.26 -13.62 -26.04
N ILE A 106 2.11 -12.59 -26.12
CA ILE A 106 3.26 -12.43 -25.23
C ILE A 106 2.81 -12.30 -23.77
N PHE A 107 1.75 -11.53 -23.50
CA PHE A 107 1.20 -11.42 -22.16
C PHE A 107 0.81 -12.78 -21.59
N ASP A 108 0.05 -13.57 -22.35
CA ASP A 108 -0.42 -14.88 -21.90
C ASP A 108 0.72 -15.90 -21.76
N GLU A 109 1.68 -15.91 -22.69
CA GLU A 109 2.85 -16.79 -22.64
C GLU A 109 3.79 -16.44 -21.48
N MET A 110 4.08 -15.14 -21.26
CA MET A 110 4.91 -14.70 -20.15
C MET A 110 4.23 -14.95 -18.81
N LYS A 111 2.91 -14.73 -18.73
CA LYS A 111 2.12 -15.05 -17.54
C LYS A 111 2.19 -16.54 -17.21
N ARG A 112 1.98 -17.41 -18.21
CA ARG A 112 2.10 -18.87 -18.03
C ARG A 112 3.50 -19.27 -17.59
N TRP A 113 4.53 -18.83 -18.29
CA TRP A 113 5.92 -19.07 -17.89
C TRP A 113 6.20 -18.63 -16.45
N PHE A 114 5.71 -17.47 -16.04
CA PHE A 114 5.91 -16.99 -14.67
C PHE A 114 5.24 -17.91 -13.64
N PHE A 115 3.96 -18.25 -13.82
CA PHE A 115 3.22 -19.05 -12.84
C PHE A 115 3.53 -20.54 -12.87
N ASP A 116 3.86 -21.09 -14.04
CA ASP A 116 4.06 -22.52 -14.24
C ASP A 116 5.55 -22.91 -14.05
N ASP A 117 6.49 -22.03 -14.42
CA ASP A 117 7.92 -22.32 -14.33
C ASP A 117 8.60 -21.55 -13.18
N VAL A 118 8.45 -20.23 -13.11
CA VAL A 118 9.20 -19.37 -12.17
C VAL A 118 8.71 -19.54 -10.73
N VAL A 119 7.40 -19.46 -10.51
CA VAL A 119 6.80 -19.55 -9.17
C VAL A 119 7.15 -20.86 -8.47
N PRO A 120 7.00 -22.06 -9.09
CA PRO A 120 7.35 -23.31 -8.43
C PRO A 120 8.87 -23.46 -8.22
N LYS A 121 9.67 -23.07 -9.21
CA LYS A 121 11.14 -23.16 -9.15
C LYS A 121 11.72 -22.34 -8.01
N HIS A 122 11.18 -21.14 -7.78
CA HIS A 122 11.69 -20.22 -6.77
C HIS A 122 10.84 -20.18 -5.49
N LYS A 123 9.74 -20.94 -5.44
CA LYS A 123 8.77 -20.99 -4.33
C LYS A 123 8.23 -19.59 -3.99
N LEU A 124 7.89 -18.82 -5.02
CA LEU A 124 7.36 -17.47 -4.85
C LEU A 124 5.94 -17.52 -4.29
N GLU A 125 5.63 -16.57 -3.43
CA GLU A 125 4.32 -16.40 -2.80
C GLU A 125 3.58 -15.16 -3.29
N PRO A 126 2.25 -15.11 -3.10
CA PRO A 126 1.50 -13.89 -3.34
C PRO A 126 2.07 -12.71 -2.55
N GLY A 127 2.47 -11.66 -3.25
CA GLY A 127 3.03 -10.45 -2.66
C GLY A 127 4.55 -10.36 -2.76
N ASP A 128 5.24 -11.44 -3.14
CA ASP A 128 6.67 -11.38 -3.43
C ASP A 128 6.96 -10.39 -4.56
N ILE A 129 8.07 -9.67 -4.37
CA ILE A 129 8.54 -8.65 -5.29
C ILE A 129 9.55 -9.26 -6.25
N PHE A 130 9.45 -8.89 -7.51
CA PHE A 130 10.37 -9.31 -8.55
C PHE A 130 10.51 -8.26 -9.65
N VAL A 131 11.50 -8.48 -10.50
CA VAL A 131 11.77 -7.77 -11.74
C VAL A 131 11.95 -8.82 -12.83
N ILE A 132 11.31 -8.61 -13.99
CA ILE A 132 11.56 -9.39 -15.20
C ILE A 132 12.37 -8.52 -16.15
N THR A 133 13.49 -9.06 -16.64
CA THR A 133 14.26 -8.47 -17.73
C THR A 133 14.19 -9.41 -18.92
N THR A 134 13.83 -8.88 -20.09
CA THR A 134 13.65 -9.67 -21.31
C THR A 134 14.09 -8.90 -22.54
N GLU A 135 14.32 -9.62 -23.65
CA GLU A 135 14.44 -9.01 -24.98
C GLU A 135 13.15 -9.22 -25.80
N LEU A 136 12.71 -8.17 -26.46
CA LEU A 136 11.59 -8.15 -27.40
C LEU A 136 12.08 -7.64 -28.76
N THR A 137 11.53 -8.17 -29.84
CA THR A 137 11.83 -7.71 -31.20
C THR A 137 10.54 -7.22 -31.84
N LEU A 138 10.47 -5.95 -32.22
CA LEU A 138 9.35 -5.38 -32.96
C LEU A 138 9.71 -5.26 -34.43
N ASP A 139 8.96 -5.92 -35.30
CA ASP A 139 9.04 -5.70 -36.74
C ASP A 139 8.33 -4.38 -37.08
N LEU A 140 9.10 -3.41 -37.59
CA LEU A 140 8.56 -2.08 -37.89
C LEU A 140 7.63 -2.11 -39.11
N GLU A 141 7.76 -3.06 -40.03
CA GLU A 141 6.90 -3.12 -41.21
C GLU A 141 5.55 -3.76 -40.86
N SER A 142 5.58 -4.95 -40.25
CA SER A 142 4.38 -5.74 -39.95
C SER A 142 3.69 -5.34 -38.65
N GLY A 143 4.41 -4.67 -37.74
CA GLY A 143 3.96 -4.35 -36.39
C GLY A 143 3.94 -5.56 -35.44
N GLU A 144 4.48 -6.71 -35.84
CA GLU A 144 4.49 -7.91 -35.01
C GLU A 144 5.58 -7.83 -33.94
N LEU A 145 5.22 -8.18 -32.71
CA LEU A 145 6.13 -8.21 -31.56
C LEU A 145 6.49 -9.65 -31.21
N PHE A 146 7.78 -9.92 -31.04
CA PHE A 146 8.31 -11.22 -30.67
C PHE A 146 8.98 -11.17 -29.31
N TRP A 147 8.72 -12.18 -28.49
CA TRP A 147 9.36 -12.33 -27.18
C TRP A 147 10.49 -13.35 -27.25
N ASN A 148 11.70 -12.95 -26.84
CA ASN A 148 12.83 -13.85 -26.71
C ASN A 148 12.88 -14.46 -25.30
N LYS A 149 12.25 -15.63 -25.16
CA LYS A 149 12.17 -16.37 -23.89
C LYS A 149 13.55 -16.77 -23.34
N ASP A 150 14.50 -17.10 -24.22
CA ASP A 150 15.85 -17.54 -23.81
C ASP A 150 16.66 -16.43 -23.15
N LYS A 151 16.32 -15.18 -23.44
CA LYS A 151 16.92 -13.99 -22.83
C LYS A 151 16.03 -13.36 -21.76
N THR A 152 15.18 -14.16 -21.13
CA THR A 152 14.33 -13.70 -20.04
C THR A 152 14.90 -14.13 -18.70
N GLU A 153 15.14 -13.15 -17.83
CA GLU A 153 15.68 -13.31 -16.50
C GLU A 153 14.72 -12.75 -15.45
N VAL A 154 14.73 -13.36 -14.26
CA VAL A 154 13.94 -12.90 -13.10
C VAL A 154 14.86 -12.65 -11.93
N VAL A 155 14.78 -11.45 -11.38
CA VAL A 155 15.35 -11.09 -10.08
C VAL A 155 14.20 -10.99 -9.09
N TYR A 156 14.30 -11.63 -7.93
CA TYR A 156 13.25 -11.62 -6.91
C TYR A 156 13.82 -11.34 -5.53
N TRP A 157 13.00 -10.77 -4.66
CA TRP A 157 13.37 -10.42 -3.31
C TRP A 157 12.86 -11.48 -2.34
N VAL A 158 13.78 -12.00 -1.54
CA VAL A 158 13.48 -12.99 -0.49
C VAL A 158 13.12 -12.25 0.78
N ARG A 159 11.96 -12.58 1.37
CA ARG A 159 11.55 -12.00 2.64
C ARG A 159 12.57 -12.26 3.75
N SER A 160 12.78 -11.30 4.64
CA SER A 160 13.78 -11.37 5.72
C SER A 160 13.65 -12.61 6.61
N ASP A 161 12.41 -13.07 6.85
CA ASP A 161 12.14 -14.29 7.62
C ASP A 161 12.64 -15.57 6.94
N ARG A 162 12.80 -15.55 5.61
CA ARG A 162 13.19 -16.68 4.75
C ARG A 162 14.60 -16.62 4.20
N VAL A 163 15.31 -15.50 4.41
CA VAL A 163 16.69 -15.33 3.93
C VAL A 163 17.57 -16.49 4.39
N PHE A 164 17.43 -16.91 5.65
CA PHE A 164 18.23 -18.01 6.19
C PHE A 164 18.01 -19.35 5.46
N GLU A 165 16.76 -19.74 5.26
CA GLU A 165 16.42 -20.97 4.54
C GLU A 165 16.93 -20.91 3.09
N LYS A 166 16.75 -19.75 2.44
CA LYS A 166 17.18 -19.58 1.05
C LYS A 166 18.69 -19.56 0.90
N CYS A 167 19.41 -18.93 1.81
CA CYS A 167 20.86 -18.94 1.82
C CYS A 167 21.43 -20.33 2.13
N LYS A 168 20.79 -21.10 3.02
CA LYS A 168 21.13 -22.50 3.24
C LYS A 168 20.92 -23.37 2.00
N GLU A 169 19.80 -23.17 1.28
CA GLU A 169 19.53 -23.85 -0.01
C GLU A 169 20.58 -23.49 -1.07
N LEU A 170 21.01 -22.23 -1.12
CA LEU A 170 21.99 -21.72 -2.08
C LEU A 170 23.46 -21.95 -1.66
N GLY A 171 23.71 -22.52 -0.48
CA GLY A 171 25.07 -22.74 0.03
C GLY A 171 25.83 -21.44 0.37
N VAL A 172 25.11 -20.34 0.60
CA VAL A 172 25.69 -19.03 0.93
C VAL A 172 25.71 -18.85 2.45
N SER A 173 26.89 -18.62 3.03
CA SER A 173 27.03 -18.22 4.43
C SER A 173 26.61 -16.76 4.59
N VAL A 174 25.46 -16.52 5.21
CA VAL A 174 25.03 -15.17 5.60
C VAL A 174 25.78 -14.79 6.87
N GLU A 175 26.13 -13.52 7.04
CA GLU A 175 26.55 -12.95 8.33
C GLU A 175 25.35 -13.00 9.31
N VAL A 176 25.17 -14.18 9.92
CA VAL A 176 24.01 -14.60 10.74
C VAL A 176 23.70 -13.60 11.86
N GLU A 177 24.73 -12.94 12.40
CA GLU A 177 24.60 -12.06 13.55
C GLU A 177 23.72 -10.83 13.28
N GLU A 178 23.75 -10.24 12.08
CA GLU A 178 22.94 -9.05 11.80
C GLU A 178 21.46 -9.41 11.65
N VAL A 179 21.17 -10.57 11.07
CA VAL A 179 19.81 -11.11 10.95
C VAL A 179 19.25 -11.46 12.34
N GLU A 180 20.04 -12.08 13.21
CA GLU A 180 19.64 -12.39 14.59
C GLU A 180 19.39 -11.11 15.40
N ARG A 181 20.28 -10.12 15.33
CA ARG A 181 20.08 -8.79 15.96
C ARG A 181 18.80 -8.12 15.48
N MET A 182 18.49 -8.18 14.18
CA MET A 182 17.25 -7.63 13.65
C MET A 182 16.02 -8.39 14.15
N ARG A 183 16.09 -9.72 14.26
CA ARG A 183 15.00 -10.54 14.82
C ARG A 183 14.72 -10.19 16.27
N GLU A 184 15.75 -10.08 17.11
CA GLU A 184 15.63 -9.67 18.50
C GLU A 184 14.99 -8.29 18.62
N LYS A 185 15.38 -7.35 17.75
CA LYS A 185 14.82 -6.00 17.72
C LYS A 185 13.35 -5.98 17.31
N ILE A 186 12.95 -6.78 16.31
CA ILE A 186 11.55 -6.95 15.91
C ILE A 186 10.72 -7.53 17.05
N GLU A 187 11.25 -8.51 17.77
CA GLU A 187 10.55 -9.13 18.90
C GLU A 187 10.37 -8.13 20.06
N SER A 188 11.41 -7.35 20.38
CA SER A 188 11.33 -6.28 21.38
C SER A 188 10.27 -5.24 21.03
N LEU A 189 10.28 -4.75 19.78
CA LEU A 189 9.30 -3.77 19.31
C LEU A 189 7.88 -4.33 19.31
N SER A 190 7.71 -5.62 18.99
CA SER A 190 6.40 -6.28 19.03
C SER A 190 5.84 -6.35 20.45
N LYS A 191 6.70 -6.65 21.44
CA LYS A 191 6.33 -6.64 22.87
C LYS A 191 5.96 -5.24 23.36
N GLU A 192 6.72 -4.22 22.94
CA GLU A 192 6.40 -2.82 23.24
C GLU A 192 5.06 -2.38 22.66
N LEU A 193 4.79 -2.77 21.41
CA LEU A 193 3.52 -2.46 20.74
C LEU A 193 2.33 -3.09 21.46
N GLU A 194 2.45 -4.34 21.88
CA GLU A 194 1.38 -5.04 22.61
C GLU A 194 1.12 -4.41 23.99
N SER A 195 2.19 -4.03 24.70
CA SER A 195 2.09 -3.28 25.95
C SER A 195 1.39 -1.94 25.76
N LEU A 196 1.71 -1.22 24.68
CA LEU A 196 1.09 0.07 24.38
C LEU A 196 -0.39 -0.06 24.00
N LYS A 197 -0.77 -1.11 23.25
CA LYS A 197 -2.18 -1.43 22.95
C LYS A 197 -2.96 -1.70 24.23
N SER A 198 -2.42 -2.51 25.14
CA SER A 198 -3.09 -2.80 26.41
C SER A 198 -3.30 -1.53 27.25
N LYS A 199 -2.29 -0.65 27.33
CA LYS A 199 -2.44 0.67 27.99
C LYS A 199 -3.50 1.54 27.34
N TYR A 200 -3.54 1.57 26.00
CA TYR A 200 -4.55 2.32 25.27
C TYR A 200 -5.97 1.83 25.58
N GLU A 201 -6.19 0.52 25.59
CA GLU A 201 -7.50 -0.07 25.94
C GLU A 201 -7.92 0.25 27.37
N GLN A 202 -6.99 0.23 28.32
CA GLN A 202 -7.24 0.63 29.72
C GLN A 202 -7.67 2.10 29.79
N LEU A 203 -6.94 3.02 29.15
CA LEU A 203 -7.29 4.44 29.12
C LEU A 203 -8.65 4.71 28.46
N VAL A 204 -9.00 3.95 27.42
CA VAL A 204 -10.33 4.05 26.78
C VAL A 204 -11.43 3.63 27.75
N LYS A 205 -11.20 2.60 28.57
CA LYS A 205 -12.15 2.17 29.59
C LYS A 205 -12.29 3.21 30.70
N GLU A 206 -11.18 3.69 31.26
CA GLU A 206 -11.18 4.74 32.29
C GLU A 206 -11.90 6.00 31.82
N LYS A 207 -11.68 6.41 30.55
CA LYS A 207 -12.39 7.55 29.97
C LYS A 207 -13.90 7.35 29.97
N LYS A 208 -14.39 6.16 29.59
CA LYS A 208 -15.83 5.84 29.59
C LYS A 208 -16.41 5.87 31.00
N ASP A 209 -15.69 5.33 31.97
CA ASP A 209 -16.12 5.30 33.37
C ASP A 209 -16.25 6.74 33.92
N ILE A 210 -15.27 7.61 33.63
CA ILE A 210 -15.30 9.04 34.00
C ILE A 210 -16.45 9.78 33.30
N GLU A 211 -16.71 9.48 32.02
CA GLU A 211 -17.84 10.07 31.29
C GLU A 211 -19.19 9.68 31.93
N HIS A 212 -19.34 8.44 32.39
CA HIS A 212 -20.54 7.97 33.07
C HIS A 212 -20.72 8.61 34.45
N GLU A 213 -19.64 8.75 35.22
CA GLU A 213 -19.66 9.43 36.52
C GLU A 213 -20.04 10.90 36.37
N ARG A 214 -19.46 11.59 35.38
CA ARG A 214 -19.82 12.98 35.05
C ARG A 214 -21.30 13.14 34.75
N ASP A 215 -21.87 12.24 33.95
CA ASP A 215 -23.28 12.31 33.57
C ASP A 215 -24.21 12.04 34.77
N THR A 216 -23.81 11.12 35.65
CA THR A 216 -24.54 10.84 36.90
C THR A 216 -24.53 12.05 37.84
N LEU A 217 -23.35 12.66 38.06
CA LEU A 217 -23.23 13.87 38.87
C LEU A 217 -24.02 15.04 38.29
N LYS A 218 -24.10 15.15 36.96
CA LYS A 218 -24.91 16.19 36.30
C LYS A 218 -26.41 16.03 36.62
N ILE A 219 -26.92 14.81 36.56
CA ILE A 219 -28.31 14.49 36.92
C ILE A 219 -28.58 14.81 38.40
N GLU A 220 -27.66 14.45 39.30
CA GLU A 220 -27.78 14.74 40.72
C GLU A 220 -27.81 16.25 41.00
N VAL A 221 -26.93 17.02 40.35
CA VAL A 221 -26.92 18.49 40.43
C VAL A 221 -28.24 19.08 39.96
N ASP A 222 -28.79 18.62 38.84
CA ASP A 222 -30.06 19.14 38.32
C ASP A 222 -31.25 18.78 39.23
N THR A 223 -31.24 17.58 39.83
CA THR A 223 -32.24 17.15 40.81
C THR A 223 -32.19 18.02 42.08
N LEU A 224 -31.00 18.28 42.61
CA LEU A 224 -30.81 19.13 43.78
C LEU A 224 -31.23 20.58 43.52
N LYS A 225 -31.04 21.09 42.30
CA LYS A 225 -31.53 22.43 41.91
C LYS A 225 -33.06 22.51 41.95
N LEU A 226 -33.75 21.54 41.35
CA LEU A 226 -35.22 21.49 41.36
C LEU A 226 -35.77 21.41 42.78
N GLU A 227 -35.14 20.60 43.63
CA GLU A 227 -35.53 20.48 45.03
C GLU A 227 -35.30 21.78 45.81
N ASN A 228 -34.19 22.49 45.54
CA ASN A 228 -33.94 23.79 46.14
C ASN A 228 -34.99 24.83 45.73
N GLU A 229 -35.38 24.85 44.45
CA GLU A 229 -36.43 25.73 43.93
C GLU A 229 -37.79 25.44 44.59
N ARG A 230 -38.14 24.15 44.72
CA ARG A 230 -39.36 23.71 45.42
C ARG A 230 -39.37 24.20 46.87
N LEU A 231 -38.30 23.94 47.63
CA LEU A 231 -38.18 24.36 49.02
C LEU A 231 -38.18 25.88 49.20
N ARG A 232 -37.64 26.64 48.23
CA ARG A 232 -37.76 28.11 48.22
C ARG A 232 -39.20 28.55 48.06
N GLY A 233 -39.94 27.95 47.12
CA GLY A 233 -41.37 28.24 46.92
C GLY A 233 -42.21 27.94 48.17
N GLU A 234 -41.97 26.80 48.83
CA GLU A 234 -42.65 26.44 50.09
C GLU A 234 -42.34 27.43 51.21
N ASN A 235 -41.08 27.86 51.32
CA ASN A 235 -40.69 28.88 52.30
C ASN A 235 -41.38 30.23 52.05
N GLU A 236 -41.51 30.65 50.80
CA GLU A 236 -42.23 31.89 50.45
C GLU A 236 -43.71 31.80 50.79
N GLU A 237 -44.35 30.66 50.52
CA GLU A 237 -45.76 30.44 50.85
C GLU A 237 -46.00 30.42 52.36
N LEU A 238 -45.17 29.71 53.12
CA LEU A 238 -45.25 29.73 54.58
C LEU A 238 -45.05 31.14 55.15
N LYS A 239 -44.14 31.94 54.58
CA LYS A 239 -43.98 33.35 54.97
C LYS A 239 -45.25 34.16 54.70
N ARG A 240 -45.93 33.97 53.57
CA ARG A 240 -47.21 34.63 53.26
C ARG A 240 -48.29 34.25 54.27
N GLN A 241 -48.44 32.95 54.57
CA GLN A 241 -49.41 32.45 55.54
C GLN A 241 -49.16 33.01 56.95
N ILE A 242 -47.90 33.06 57.39
CA ILE A 242 -47.52 33.68 58.67
C ILE A 242 -47.96 35.15 58.71
N GLU A 243 -47.72 35.90 57.64
CA GLU A 243 -48.08 37.32 57.58
C GLU A 243 -49.61 37.53 57.58
N GLU A 244 -50.35 36.67 56.88
CA GLU A 244 -51.82 36.68 56.92
C GLU A 244 -52.36 36.38 58.31
N PHE A 245 -51.83 35.35 58.99
CA PHE A 245 -52.24 35.02 60.36
C PHE A 245 -51.90 36.15 61.35
N LYS A 246 -50.76 36.83 61.19
CA LYS A 246 -50.44 38.02 61.99
C LYS A 246 -51.47 39.13 61.82
N ARG A 247 -51.86 39.44 60.58
CA ARG A 247 -52.91 40.44 60.29
C ARG A 247 -54.25 40.07 60.93
N LYS A 248 -54.68 38.82 60.79
CA LYS A 248 -55.92 38.33 61.43
C LYS A 248 -55.86 38.42 62.95
N LEU A 249 -54.70 38.12 63.56
CA LEU A 249 -54.50 38.26 65.01
C LEU A 249 -54.58 39.72 65.46
N GLU A 250 -54.00 40.65 64.70
CA GLU A 250 -54.10 42.09 64.97
C GLU A 250 -55.54 42.60 64.88
N GLU A 251 -56.29 42.15 63.86
CA GLU A 251 -57.70 42.49 63.69
C GLU A 251 -58.56 41.96 64.85
N LEU A 252 -58.38 40.69 65.24
CA LEU A 252 -59.08 40.11 66.39
C LEU A 252 -58.76 40.84 67.69
N ARG A 253 -57.49 41.21 67.90
CA ARG A 253 -57.09 42.01 69.07
C ARG A 253 -57.79 43.36 69.13
N ARG A 254 -58.02 43.98 67.97
CA ARG A 254 -58.73 45.26 67.84
C ARG A 254 -60.24 45.14 68.11
N ILE A 255 -60.85 43.99 67.81
CA ILE A 255 -62.28 43.74 68.07
C ILE A 255 -62.55 43.49 69.56
N ILE A 256 -61.60 42.87 70.26
CA ILE A 256 -61.74 42.45 71.66
C ILE A 256 -61.28 43.55 72.64
N SER A 257 -60.58 44.59 72.16
CA SER A 257 -60.17 45.77 72.94
C SER A 257 -61.21 46.89 72.83
#